data_AF-A0AAF0U1C0-F1
#
_entry.id   AF-A0AAF0U1C0-F1
#
_cell.length_a   1.000
_cell.length_b   1.000
_cell.length_c   1.000
_cell.angle_alpha   90.00
_cell.angle_beta   90.00
_cell.angle_gamma   90.00
#
_symmetry.space_group_name_H-M   'P 1'
#
loop_
_entity.id
_entity.type
_entity.pdbx_description
1 polymer ?
#
loop_
_entity_poly.entity_id
_entity_poly.type
_entity_poly.pdbx_seq_one_letter_code
_entity_poly.pdbx_strand_id
1 'polypeptide(L)'
;SQGEYGVLRHQRRLCVPDVDGLRETILEEAHGSRYSIHPGATKMYRDLREIYWWNGMKGDIENFVARCSNCQQAKAKHQGSGGLA
;
A
#
# COMPACT_ATOMS: atom_id res chain seq x y z
N SER A 1 17.98 19.10 0.25
CA SER A 1 19.25 18.56 -0.26
C SER A 1 18.93 17.61 -1.40
N GLN A 2 19.33 17.95 -2.63
CA GLN A 2 19.20 17.07 -3.79
C GLN A 2 20.15 15.87 -3.59
N GLY A 3 19.60 14.66 -3.60
CA GLY A 3 20.42 13.43 -3.58
C GLY A 3 20.98 13.14 -4.98
N GLU A 4 22.08 12.40 -5.02
CA GLU A 4 22.94 12.01 -6.17
C GLU A 4 22.26 11.48 -7.45
N TYR A 5 20.93 11.33 -7.48
CA TYR A 5 20.15 10.79 -8.62
C TYR A 5 18.92 11.64 -8.98
N GLY A 6 18.86 12.91 -8.56
CA GLY A 6 17.68 13.75 -8.77
C GLY A 6 16.46 13.33 -7.92
N VAL A 7 16.66 12.39 -6.98
CA VAL A 7 15.59 11.87 -6.13
C VAL A 7 15.32 12.84 -4.98
N LEU A 8 14.08 13.33 -4.91
CA LEU A 8 13.60 14.14 -3.79
C LEU A 8 13.39 13.25 -2.56
N ARG A 9 13.88 13.71 -1.41
CA ARG A 9 13.70 13.03 -0.12
C ARG A 9 12.96 13.91 0.88
N HIS A 10 11.93 13.36 1.51
CA HIS A 10 11.20 14.00 2.61
C HIS A 10 11.34 13.16 3.88
N GLN A 11 11.96 13.71 4.93
CA GLN A 11 12.20 13.01 6.20
C GLN A 11 12.86 11.62 6.02
N ARG A 12 13.90 11.55 5.18
CA ARG A 12 14.63 10.32 4.80
C ARG A 12 13.86 9.31 3.92
N ARG A 13 12.63 9.65 3.51
CA ARG A 13 11.80 8.84 2.61
C ARG A 13 11.91 9.35 1.18
N LEU A 14 11.77 8.45 0.20
CA LEU A 14 11.77 8.77 -1.23
C LEU A 14 10.42 9.39 -1.59
N CYS A 15 10.44 10.61 -2.12
CA CYS A 15 9.24 11.24 -2.65
C CYS A 15 8.86 10.58 -3.97
N VAL A 16 7.64 10.05 -4.07
CA VAL A 16 7.14 9.41 -5.29
C VAL A 16 6.31 10.41 -6.09
N PRO A 17 6.81 10.90 -7.23
CA PRO A 17 6.05 11.77 -8.12
C PRO A 17 4.83 11.06 -8.70
N ASP A 18 3.82 11.84 -9.08
CA ASP A 18 2.61 11.34 -9.75
C ASP A 18 2.85 11.29 -11.27
N VAL A 19 3.67 10.34 -11.71
CA VAL A 19 4.08 10.20 -13.11
C VAL A 19 4.08 8.73 -13.48
N ASP A 20 3.67 8.44 -14.71
CA ASP A 20 3.79 7.13 -15.37
C ASP A 20 3.29 5.93 -14.54
N GLY A 21 2.28 6.15 -13.69
CA GLY A 21 1.73 5.08 -12.84
C GLY A 21 2.68 4.58 -11.75
N LEU A 22 3.77 5.28 -11.44
CA LEU A 22 4.81 4.82 -10.50
C LEU A 22 4.23 4.47 -9.12
N ARG A 23 3.26 5.25 -8.62
CA ARG A 23 2.57 4.96 -7.37
C ARG A 23 1.79 3.64 -7.44
N GLU A 24 1.13 3.38 -8.56
CA GLU A 24 0.36 2.14 -8.77
C GLU A 24 1.30 0.94 -8.82
N THR A 25 2.42 1.01 -9.53
CA THR A 25 3.44 -0.06 -9.54
C THR A 25 3.94 -0.38 -8.13
N ILE A 26 4.20 0.63 -7.29
CA ILE A 26 4.61 0.41 -5.90
C ILE A 26 3.52 -0.31 -5.09
N LEU A 27 2.25 0.07 -5.29
CA LEU A 27 1.11 -0.55 -4.61
C LEU A 27 0.90 -2.01 -5.06
N GLU A 28 1.02 -2.27 -6.36
CA GLU A 28 0.92 -3.61 -6.96
C GLU A 28 2.00 -4.55 -6.41
N GLU A 29 3.26 -4.12 -6.41
CA GLU A 29 4.37 -4.91 -5.88
C GLU A 29 4.20 -5.18 -4.37
N ALA A 30 3.78 -4.18 -3.59
CA ALA A 30 3.58 -4.34 -2.14
C ALA A 30 2.40 -5.27 -1.80
N HIS A 31 1.36 -5.27 -2.65
CA HIS A 31 0.15 -6.06 -2.44
C HIS A 31 0.22 -7.47 -3.04
N GLY A 32 0.89 -7.62 -4.18
CA GLY A 32 0.97 -8.83 -5.00
C GLY A 32 2.26 -9.65 -4.85
N SER A 33 3.23 -9.17 -4.07
CA SER A 33 4.44 -9.95 -3.76
C SER A 33 4.05 -11.37 -3.30
N ARG A 34 4.66 -12.40 -3.91
CA ARG A 34 4.37 -13.83 -3.66
C ARG A 34 4.52 -14.22 -2.18
N TYR A 35 5.19 -13.39 -1.39
CA TYR A 35 5.43 -13.57 0.05
C TYR A 35 4.47 -12.78 0.93
N SER A 36 3.70 -11.86 0.35
CA SER A 36 2.66 -11.07 1.02
C SER A 36 1.34 -11.81 0.84
N ILE A 37 0.86 -12.49 1.87
CA ILE A 37 -0.55 -12.89 1.95
C ILE A 37 -1.35 -11.58 1.98
N HIS A 38 -1.82 -11.15 0.79
CA HIS A 38 -2.63 -9.94 0.54
C HIS A 38 -2.76 -9.00 1.75
N PRO A 39 -1.73 -8.19 2.04
CA PRO A 39 -1.69 -7.40 3.25
C PRO A 39 -2.84 -6.38 3.24
N GLY A 40 -3.56 -6.28 4.35
CA GLY A 40 -4.53 -5.21 4.53
C GLY A 40 -3.88 -3.82 4.49
N ALA A 41 -4.69 -2.79 4.25
CA ALA A 41 -4.23 -1.40 4.09
C ALA A 41 -3.30 -0.91 5.22
N THR A 42 -3.58 -1.29 6.47
CA THR A 42 -2.74 -0.93 7.63
C THR A 42 -1.31 -1.44 7.52
N LYS A 43 -1.14 -2.71 7.11
CA LYS A 43 0.20 -3.32 6.97
C LYS A 43 0.93 -2.69 5.79
N MET A 44 0.26 -2.55 4.64
CA MET A 44 0.83 -1.88 3.47
C MET A 44 1.31 -0.46 3.78
N TYR A 45 0.49 0.34 4.48
CA TYR A 45 0.88 1.69 4.85
C TYR A 45 2.09 1.71 5.79
N ARG A 46 2.13 0.81 6.78
CA ARG A 46 3.26 0.73 7.72
C ARG A 46 4.56 0.37 7.01
N ASP A 47 4.51 -0.59 6.08
CA ASP A 47 5.72 -1.07 5.40
C ASP A 47 6.20 -0.03 4.36
N LEU A 48 5.28 0.54 3.58
CA LEU A 48 5.64 1.51 2.53
C LEU A 48 6.10 2.86 3.10
N ARG A 49 5.53 3.33 4.22
CA ARG A 49 5.87 4.65 4.77
C ARG A 49 7.30 4.73 5.32
N GLU A 50 7.99 3.60 5.49
CA GLU A 50 9.39 3.58 5.93
C GLU A 50 10.35 4.02 4.81
N ILE A 51 9.96 3.76 3.56
CA ILE A 51 10.81 3.96 2.39
C ILE A 51 10.27 5.09 1.51
N TYR A 52 8.95 5.14 1.32
CA TYR A 52 8.30 6.04 0.37
C TYR A 52 7.44 7.09 1.05
N TRP A 53 7.21 8.17 0.32
CA TRP A 53 6.29 9.23 0.71
C TRP A 53 5.68 9.89 -0.53
N TRP A 54 4.37 10.15 -0.48
CA TRP A 54 3.69 11.05 -1.41
C TRP A 54 2.42 11.60 -0.75
N ASN A 55 1.88 12.70 -1.29
CA ASN A 55 0.64 13.26 -0.80
C ASN A 55 -0.53 12.31 -1.11
N GLY A 56 -1.41 12.04 -0.14
CA GLY A 56 -2.54 11.12 -0.31
C GLY A 56 -2.21 9.63 -0.15
N MET A 57 -0.96 9.26 0.14
CA MET A 57 -0.49 7.86 0.21
C MET A 57 -1.37 6.90 1.00
N LYS A 58 -1.88 7.33 2.16
CA LYS A 58 -2.77 6.47 2.96
C LYS A 58 -4.09 6.18 2.24
N GLY A 59 -4.70 7.20 1.62
CA GLY A 59 -5.96 7.06 0.89
C GLY A 59 -5.78 6.21 -0.38
N ASP A 60 -4.67 6.37 -1.10
CA ASP A 60 -4.37 5.55 -2.27
C ASP A 60 -4.25 4.07 -1.90
N ILE A 61 -3.59 3.76 -0.78
CA ILE A 61 -3.48 2.38 -0.26
C ILE A 61 -4.84 1.82 0.13
N GLU A 62 -5.66 2.60 0.85
CA GLU A 62 -7.00 2.19 1.26
C GLU A 62 -7.88 1.88 0.04
N ASN A 63 -7.88 2.76 -0.96
CA ASN A 63 -8.61 2.59 -2.22
C ASN A 63 -8.09 1.39 -3.02
N PHE A 64 -6.77 1.18 -3.07
CA PHE A 64 -6.16 0.07 -3.77
C PHE A 64 -6.58 -1.28 -3.17
N VAL A 65 -6.44 -1.44 -1.85
CA VAL A 65 -6.83 -2.67 -1.15
C VAL A 65 -8.35 -2.87 -1.19
N ALA A 66 -9.15 -1.81 -1.12
CA ALA A 66 -10.60 -1.90 -1.21
C ALA A 66 -11.08 -2.43 -2.58
N ARG A 67 -10.33 -2.20 -3.67
CA ARG A 67 -10.63 -2.73 -5.01
C ARG A 67 -10.20 -4.19 -5.21
N CYS A 68 -9.44 -4.78 -4.29
CA CYS A 68 -9.00 -6.16 -4.40
C CYS A 68 -10.11 -7.15 -4.01
N SER A 69 -10.61 -7.92 -4.98
CA SER A 69 -11.62 -8.95 -4.78
C SER A 69 -11.20 -10.06 -3.79
N ASN A 70 -9.92 -10.42 -3.74
CA ASN A 70 -9.39 -11.41 -2.77
C ASN A 70 -9.45 -10.86 -1.34
N CYS A 71 -9.03 -9.60 -1.14
CA CYS A 71 -9.11 -8.91 0.15
C CYS A 71 -10.56 -8.75 0.62
N GLN A 72 -11.49 -8.42 -0.28
CA GLN A 72 -12.92 -8.32 0.02
C GLN A 72 -13.49 -9.67 0.49
N GLN A 73 -13.20 -10.76 -0.22
CA GLN A 73 -13.64 -12.10 0.16
C GLN A 73 -13.07 -12.55 1.51
N ALA A 74 -11.80 -12.28 1.77
CA ALA A 74 -11.17 -12.60 3.05
C ALA A 74 -11.88 -11.87 4.21
N LYS A 75 -12.17 -10.57 4.07
CA LYS A 75 -12.92 -9.80 5.07
C LYS A 75 -14.33 -10.36 5.32
N ALA A 76 -15.06 -10.72 4.26
CA ALA A 76 -16.39 -11.30 4.38
C ALA A 76 -16.39 -12.64 5.14
N LYS A 77 -15.39 -13.50 4.88
CA LYS A 77 -15.22 -14.77 5.61
C LYS A 77 -14.98 -14.55 7.11
N HIS A 78 -14.17 -13.56 7.48
CA HIS A 78 -13.90 -13.24 8.89
C HIS A 78 -15.08 -12.61 9.63
N GLN A 79 -16.00 -11.93 8.92
CA GLN A 79 -17.22 -11.39 9.52
C GLN A 79 -18.30 -12.46 9.75
N GLY A 80 -18.17 -13.64 9.13
CA GLY A 80 -19.12 -14.75 9.24
C GLY A 80 -18.99 -15.63 10.49
N SER A 81 -17.94 -15.47 11.32
CA SER A 81 -17.73 -16.33 12.51
C SER A 81 -18.20 -15.72 13.84
N GLY A 82 -19.09 -14.71 13.80
CA GLY A 82 -19.75 -14.16 14.99
C GLY A 82 -21.02 -14.90 15.43
N GLY A 83 -21.29 -16.09 14.87
CA GLY A 83 -22.43 -16.93 15.27
C GLY A 83 -22.07 -17.80 16.46
N LEU A 84 -22.44 -17.34 17.66
CA LEU A 84 -22.61 -18.18 18.84
C LEU A 84 -23.62 -19.28 18.54
N ALA A 85 -23.23 -20.54 18.75
CA ALA A 85 -24.11 -21.65 19.07
C ALA A 85 -23.38 -22.58 20.03
#